data_AF-A0A927BH46-F1
#
_entry.id   AF-A0A927BH46-F1
#
_cell.length_a   1.000
_cell.length_b   1.000
_cell.length_c   1.000
_cell.angle_alpha   90.00
_cell.angle_beta   90.00
_cell.angle_gamma   90.00
#
_symmetry.space_group_name_H-M   'P 1'
#
loop_
_entity.id
_entity.type
_entity.pdbx_description
1 polymer ?
#
loop_
_entity_poly.entity_id
_entity_poly.type
_entity_poly.pdbx_seq_one_letter_code
_entity_poly.pdbx_strand_id
1 'polypeptide(L)' 'MTEPDVKSFVTPKRLKHERVHVKQWEKRGFKFPFDYFGEGVDPCENSYEDQAGYDDGGYSQCIP' A
#
# COMPACT_ATOMS: atom_id res chain seq x y z
N MET A 1 -22.65 -12.99 5.09
CA MET A 1 -21.32 -12.43 4.79
C MET A 1 -20.69 -13.38 3.80
N THR A 2 -20.60 -13.01 2.52
CA THR A 2 -19.89 -13.81 1.51
C THR A 2 -18.41 -13.77 1.83
N GLU A 3 -17.73 -14.92 1.78
CA GLU A 3 -16.29 -14.96 1.96
C GLU A 3 -15.60 -14.16 0.83
N PRO A 4 -14.61 -13.32 1.15
CA PRO A 4 -13.86 -12.61 0.12
C PRO A 4 -13.09 -13.63 -0.74
N ASP A 5 -13.11 -13.42 -2.06
CA ASP A 5 -12.27 -14.18 -2.98
C ASP A 5 -10.81 -13.91 -2.65
N VAL A 6 -10.11 -14.88 -2.05
CA VAL A 6 -8.70 -14.76 -1.66
C VAL A 6 -7.82 -14.27 -2.81
N LYS A 7 -8.20 -14.57 -4.06
CA LYS A 7 -7.47 -14.14 -5.25
C LYS A 7 -7.46 -12.62 -5.44
N SER A 8 -8.44 -11.89 -4.90
CA SER A 8 -8.48 -10.43 -4.97
C SER A 8 -7.32 -9.78 -4.22
N PHE A 9 -6.75 -10.45 -3.21
CA PHE A 9 -5.61 -9.94 -2.43
C PHE A 9 -4.25 -10.17 -3.11
N VAL A 10 -4.17 -11.06 -4.11
CA VAL A 10 -2.91 -11.49 -4.74
C VAL A 10 -2.90 -11.21 -6.26
N THR A 11 -3.61 -10.19 -6.69
CA THR A 11 -3.60 -9.76 -8.10
C THR A 11 -2.22 -9.21 -8.50
N PRO A 12 -1.84 -9.27 -9.80
CA PRO A 12 -0.57 -8.71 -10.26
C PRO A 12 -0.36 -7.23 -9.90
N LYS A 13 -1.44 -6.42 -9.96
CA LYS A 13 -1.42 -5.01 -9.55
C LYS A 13 -1.10 -4.88 -8.06
N ARG A 14 -1.83 -5.60 -7.20
CA ARG A 14 -1.59 -5.56 -5.76
C ARG A 14 -0.18 -6.02 -5.40
N LEU A 15 0.32 -7.09 -6.00
CA LEU A 15 1.69 -7.55 -5.76
C LEU A 15 2.76 -6.55 -6.24
N LYS A 16 2.47 -5.74 -7.25
CA LYS A 16 3.37 -4.64 -7.68
C LYS A 16 3.41 -3.53 -6.63
N HIS A 17 2.26 -3.17 -6.06
CA HIS A 17 2.13 -2.23 -4.95
C HIS A 17 2.88 -2.72 -3.70
N GLU A 18 2.61 -3.94 -3.23
CA GLU A 18 3.27 -4.52 -2.04
C GLU A 18 4.80 -4.60 -2.20
N ARG A 19 5.30 -4.81 -3.44
CA ARG A 19 6.75 -4.83 -3.72
C ARG A 19 7.40 -3.47 -3.44
N VAL A 20 6.67 -2.36 -3.56
CA VAL A 20 7.20 -1.04 -3.19
C VAL A 20 7.34 -0.94 -1.66
N HIS A 21 6.36 -1.42 -0.88
CA HIS A 21 6.49 -1.48 0.57
C HIS A 21 7.64 -2.37 1.03
N VAL A 22 7.88 -3.50 0.36
CA VAL A 22 9.08 -4.31 0.63
C VAL A 22 10.35 -3.50 0.43
N LYS A 23 10.49 -2.75 -0.68
CA LYS A 23 11.67 -1.89 -0.93
C LYS A 23 11.78 -0.75 0.08
N GLN A 24 10.66 -0.15 0.47
CA GLN A 24 10.64 0.89 1.51
C GLN A 24 11.11 0.31 2.84
N TRP A 25 10.67 -0.90 3.18
CA TRP A 25 11.12 -1.64 4.37
C TRP A 25 12.60 -1.98 4.30
N GLU A 26 13.11 -2.47 3.17
CA GLU A 26 14.54 -2.74 2.98
C GLU A 26 15.39 -1.47 3.17
N LYS A 27 14.90 -0.31 2.72
CA LYS A 27 15.60 0.97 2.82
C LYS A 27 15.53 1.60 4.22
N ARG A 28 14.37 1.55 4.88
CA ARG A 28 14.12 2.23 6.17
C ARG A 28 14.27 1.31 7.38
N GLY A 29 14.35 0.00 7.16
CA GLY A 29 14.45 -1.01 8.20
C GLY A 29 13.33 -0.86 9.23
N PHE A 30 13.67 -1.04 10.51
CA PHE A 30 12.72 -0.95 11.63
C PHE A 30 12.03 0.40 11.78
N LYS A 31 12.52 1.47 11.15
CA LYS A 31 11.87 2.79 11.20
C LYS A 31 10.63 2.86 10.32
N PHE A 32 10.53 2.01 9.30
CA PHE A 32 9.48 2.09 8.29
C PHE A 32 8.05 2.06 8.87
N PRO A 33 7.68 1.12 9.77
CA PRO A 33 6.33 1.12 10.34
C PRO A 33 5.99 2.42 11.06
N PHE A 34 6.93 2.99 11.81
CA PHE A 34 6.71 4.25 12.53
C PHE A 34 6.53 5.43 11.59
N ASP A 35 7.35 5.51 10.54
CA ASP A 35 7.19 6.59 9.55
C ASP A 35 5.88 6.42 8.78
N TYR A 36 5.51 5.20 8.40
CA TYR A 36 4.27 4.89 7.69
C TYR A 36 3.03 5.23 8.52
N PHE A 37 2.95 4.79 9.77
CA PHE A 37 1.83 5.11 10.66
C PHE A 37 1.81 6.59 11.09
N GLY A 38 2.97 7.26 11.05
CA GLY A 38 3.08 8.69 11.35
C GLY A 38 2.40 9.59 10.32
N GLU A 39 2.18 9.10 9.09
CA GLU A 39 1.46 9.82 8.02
C GLU A 39 -0.07 9.65 8.12
N GLY A 40 -0.56 8.90 9.11
CA GLY A 40 -1.99 8.73 9.38
C GLY A 40 -2.57 7.45 8.78
N VAL A 41 -3.89 7.32 8.92
CA VAL A 41 -4.67 6.14 8.48
C VAL A 41 -5.36 6.34 7.14
N ASP A 42 -5.42 7.58 6.64
CA ASP A 42 -5.94 7.88 5.32
C ASP A 42 -4.87 7.54 4.27
N PRO A 43 -5.09 6.54 3.39
CA PRO A 43 -4.12 6.20 2.36
C PRO A 43 -3.89 7.35 1.37
N CYS A 44 -4.87 8.23 1.16
CA CYS A 44 -4.75 9.37 0.24
C CYS A 44 -3.84 10.49 0.77
N GLU A 45 -3.53 10.49 2.07
CA GLU A 45 -2.58 11.42 2.70
C GLU A 45 -1.20 10.79 2.93
N ASN A 46 -1.07 9.48 2.70
CA ASN A 46 0.14 8.73 2.96
C ASN A 46 1.05 8.69 1.71
N SER A 47 2.21 9.33 1.82
CA SER A 47 3.20 9.42 0.75
C SER A 47 3.83 8.07 0.39
N TYR A 48 3.81 7.08 1.30
CA TYR A 48 4.29 5.73 1.02
C TYR A 48 3.30 4.96 0.14
N GLU A 49 2.01 5.21 0.32
CA GLU A 49 0.92 4.66 -0.50
C GLU A 49 0.94 5.28 -1.90
N ASP A 50 1.16 6.59 -2.01
CA ASP A 50 1.36 7.27 -3.31
C ASP A 50 2.54 6.66 -4.08
N GLN A 51 3.70 6.54 -3.42
CA GLN A 51 4.89 5.91 -4.00
C GLN A 51 4.65 4.45 -4.42
N ALA A 52 3.79 3.72 -3.69
CA ALA A 52 3.40 2.35 -4.00
C ALA A 52 2.36 2.26 -5.13
N GLY A 53 1.76 3.38 -5.52
CA GLY A 53 0.78 3.50 -6.57
C GLY A 53 -0.63 3.18 -6.07
N TYR A 54 -1.48 4.21 -6.00
CA TYR A 54 -2.86 4.09 -5.53
C TYR A 54 -3.70 3.09 -6.33
N ASP A 55 -3.66 3.14 -7.66
CA ASP A 55 -4.44 2.22 -8.51
C ASP A 55 -4.01 0.76 -8.31
N ASP A 56 -2.70 0.54 -8.14
CA ASP A 56 -2.14 -0.79 -7.94
C ASP A 56 -2.52 -1.35 -6.55
N GLY A 57 -2.68 -0.48 -5.54
CA GLY A 57 -3.15 -0.81 -4.20
C GLY A 57 -4.68 -0.94 -4.07
N GLY A 58 -5.44 -0.53 -5.09
CA GLY A 58 -6.90 -0.51 -5.07
C GLY A 58 -7.49 0.75 -4.41
N TYR A 59 -6.71 1.82 -4.28
CA TYR A 59 -7.12 3.11 -3.73
C TYR A 59 -7.54 4.07 -4.84
N SER A 60 -8.48 3.65 -5.69
CA SER A 60 -8.93 4.47 -6.83
C SER A 60 -9.55 5.80 -6.41
N GLN A 61 -10.07 5.92 -5.18
CA GLN A 61 -10.57 7.18 -4.64
C GLN A 61 -9.50 8.25 -4.39
N CYS A 62 -8.22 7.87 -4.33
CA CYS A 62 -7.10 8.81 -4.13
C CYS A 62 -6.57 9.39 -5.45
N ILE A 63 -7.10 8.93 -6.59
CA ILE A 63 -6.70 9.38 -7.92
C ILE A 63 -7.70 10.46 -8.36
N PRO A 64 -7.23 11.66 -8.78
CA PRO A 64 -8.10 12.73 -9.25
C PRO A 64 -8.81 12.42 -10.58
#